data_AF-A0A962DYC2-F1
#
_entry.id   AF-A0A962DYC2-F1
#
_cell.length_a   1.000
_cell.length_b   1.000
_cell.length_c   1.000
_cell.angle_alpha   90.00
_cell.angle_beta   90.00
_cell.angle_gamma   90.00
#
_symmetry.space_group_name_H-M   'P 1'
#
loop_
_entity.id
_entity.type
_entity.pdbx_description
1 polymer ?
#
loop_
_entity_poly.entity_id
_entity_poly.type
_entity_poly.pdbx_seq_one_letter_code
_entity_poly.pdbx_strand_id
1 'polypeptide(L)' 'MSLQLTDDSRLRHLLTVDGLPRKLIEELLDVADSMRSVALRGNKKLPLLRGRTIINLFFE' A
#
# COMPACT_ATOMS: atom_id res chain seq x y z
N MET A 1 13.55 -6.83 -15.04
CA MET A 1 12.73 -7.18 -13.85
C MET A 1 12.33 -5.87 -13.21
N SER A 2 11.02 -5.56 -13.12
CA SER A 2 10.57 -4.31 -12.49
C SER A 2 10.79 -4.40 -10.98
N LEU A 3 11.34 -3.37 -10.35
CA LEU A 3 11.44 -3.31 -8.89
C LEU A 3 10.04 -3.20 -8.24
N GLN A 4 9.05 -2.74 -8.97
CA GLN A 4 7.72 -2.47 -8.43
C GLN A 4 6.85 -3.72 -8.34
N LEU A 5 6.97 -4.65 -9.28
CA LEU A 5 6.11 -5.81 -9.41
C LEU A 5 6.88 -7.11 -9.23
N THR A 6 6.26 -8.08 -8.56
CA THR A 6 6.71 -9.46 -8.53
C THR A 6 6.42 -10.19 -9.85
N ASP A 7 6.98 -11.39 -10.02
CA ASP A 7 6.76 -12.22 -11.21
C ASP A 7 5.28 -12.59 -11.42
N ASP A 8 4.48 -12.64 -10.34
CA ASP A 8 3.03 -12.84 -10.35
C ASP A 8 2.24 -11.51 -10.45
N SER A 9 2.87 -10.43 -10.88
CA SER A 9 2.26 -9.10 -11.11
C SER A 9 1.65 -8.43 -9.87
N ARG A 10 2.06 -8.82 -8.66
CA ARG A 10 1.66 -8.12 -7.43
C ARG A 10 2.58 -6.94 -7.15
N LEU A 11 2.02 -5.89 -6.55
CA LEU A 11 2.80 -4.76 -6.07
C LEU A 11 3.72 -5.19 -4.91
N ARG A 12 5.03 -5.00 -5.11
CA ARG A 12 6.10 -5.18 -4.11
C ARG A 12 6.58 -3.84 -3.56
N HIS A 13 6.90 -2.90 -4.45
CA HIS A 13 7.41 -1.57 -4.11
C HIS A 13 6.64 -0.51 -4.90
N LEU A 14 6.20 0.56 -4.23
CA LEU A 14 5.59 1.72 -4.87
C LEU A 14 6.61 2.85 -4.88
N LEU A 15 7.39 2.94 -5.95
CA LEU A 15 8.45 3.96 -6.15
C LEU A 15 7.99 5.07 -7.08
N THR A 16 7.17 4.72 -8.08
CA THR A 16 6.52 5.61 -9.05
C THR A 16 5.20 5.00 -9.52
N VAL A 17 4.32 5.82 -10.08
CA VAL A 17 3.11 5.35 -10.78
C VAL A 17 3.39 4.92 -12.21
N ASP A 18 4.54 5.32 -12.78
CA ASP A 18 4.91 4.99 -14.16
C ASP A 18 5.07 3.47 -14.32
N GLY A 19 4.51 2.95 -15.41
CA GLY A 19 4.56 1.52 -15.72
C GLY A 19 3.67 0.65 -14.83
N LEU A 20 2.90 1.21 -13.89
CA LEU A 20 1.87 0.47 -13.18
C LEU A 20 0.60 0.34 -14.04
N PRO A 21 -0.02 -0.85 -14.11
CA PRO A 21 -1.30 -1.00 -14.78
C PRO A 21 -2.37 -0.12 -14.11
N ARG A 22 -3.18 0.57 -14.92
CA ARG A 22 -4.29 1.40 -14.43
C ARG A 22 -5.17 0.67 -13.43
N LYS A 23 -5.52 -0.58 -13.70
CA LYS A 23 -6.36 -1.42 -12.83
C LYS A 23 -5.77 -1.57 -11.43
N LEU A 24 -4.45 -1.74 -11.32
CA LEU A 24 -3.77 -1.85 -10.03
C LEU A 24 -3.87 -0.54 -9.23
N ILE A 25 -3.77 0.60 -9.91
CA ILE A 25 -3.93 1.92 -9.28
C ILE A 25 -5.36 2.07 -8.76
N GLU A 26 -6.36 1.73 -9.57
CA GLU A 26 -7.77 1.77 -9.17
C GLU A 26 -8.04 0.84 -7.97
N GLU A 27 -7.50 -0.38 -7.96
CA GLU A 27 -7.60 -1.31 -6.83
C GLU A 27 -6.99 -0.74 -5.52
N LEU A 28 -5.83 -0.06 -5.60
CA LEU A 28 -5.24 0.61 -4.42
C LEU A 28 -6.14 1.73 -3.88
N LEU A 29 -6.77 2.50 -4.77
CA LEU A 29 -7.68 3.58 -4.40
C LEU A 29 -8.96 3.04 -3.75
N ASP A 30 -9.52 1.95 -4.29
CA ASP A 30 -10.69 1.28 -3.72
C ASP A 30 -10.40 0.73 -2.31
N VAL A 31 -9.22 0.12 -2.13
CA VAL A 31 -8.78 -0.33 -0.81
C VAL A 31 -8.65 0.86 0.14
N ALA A 32 -8.03 1.96 -0.29
CA ALA A 32 -7.87 3.16 0.53
C ALA A 32 -9.23 3.75 0.97
N ASP A 33 -10.21 3.81 0.06
CA ASP A 33 -11.55 4.31 0.40
C ASP A 33 -12.26 3.40 1.42
N SER A 34 -12.14 2.08 1.28
CA SER A 34 -12.70 1.13 2.26
C SER A 34 -12.09 1.32 3.67
N MET A 35 -10.81 1.70 3.74
CA MET A 35 -10.10 1.94 5.00
C MET A 35 -10.43 3.29 5.64
N ARG A 36 -11.01 4.24 4.88
CA ARG A 36 -11.38 5.58 5.38
C ARG A 36 -12.24 5.51 6.63
N SER A 37 -13.23 4.63 6.64
CA SER A 37 -14.14 4.45 7.79
C SER A 37 -13.44 3.87 9.03
N VAL A 38 -12.35 3.12 8.86
CA VAL A 38 -11.55 2.55 9.96
C VAL A 38 -10.60 3.61 10.50
N ALA A 39 -9.96 4.38 9.62
CA ALA A 39 -9.07 5.48 10.00
C ALA A 39 -9.79 6.55 10.81
N LEU A 40 -11.03 6.91 10.44
CA LEU A 40 -11.84 7.92 11.12
C LEU A 40 -12.38 7.49 12.49
N ARG A 41 -12.44 6.18 12.77
CA ARG A 41 -13.02 5.66 14.03
C ARG A 41 -12.06 5.66 15.23
N GLY A 42 -10.83 6.16 15.06
CA GLY A 42 -9.87 6.37 16.14
C GLY A 42 -9.29 5.07 16.72
N ASN A 43 -7.98 4.90 16.58
CA ASN A 43 -7.13 4.01 17.38
C ASN A 43 -7.44 2.50 17.44
N LYS A 44 -8.35 1.95 16.62
CA LYS A 44 -8.39 0.49 16.42
C LYS A 44 -7.15 0.07 15.63
N LYS A 45 -6.12 -0.39 16.34
CA LYS A 45 -4.97 -1.06 15.72
C LYS A 45 -5.48 -2.23 14.90
N LEU A 46 -5.45 -2.09 13.58
CA LEU A 46 -5.75 -3.19 12.68
C LEU A 46 -4.72 -4.30 12.89
N PRO A 47 -5.14 -5.57 13.06
CA PRO A 47 -4.21 -6.66 13.33
C PRO A 47 -3.30 -6.99 12.15
N LEU A 48 -3.54 -6.40 10.98
CA LEU A 48 -2.90 -6.71 9.69
C LEU A 48 -1.36 -6.64 9.74
N LEU A 49 -0.81 -5.78 10.60
CA LEU A 49 0.63 -5.52 10.74
C LEU A 49 1.22 -6.06 12.04
N ARG A 50 0.48 -6.90 12.78
CA ARG A 50 0.97 -7.46 14.05
C ARG A 50 2.25 -8.26 13.81
N GLY A 51 3.28 -7.99 14.63
CA GLY A 51 4.59 -8.63 14.48
C GLY A 51 5.44 -8.06 13.34
N ARG A 52 5.00 -6.99 12.67
CA ARG A 52 5.79 -6.27 11.67
C ARG A 52 6.23 -4.92 12.20
N THR A 53 7.48 -4.56 11.93
CA THR A 53 8.03 -3.23 12.20
C THR A 53 8.00 -2.42 10.91
N ILE A 54 7.39 -1.23 10.96
CA ILE A 54 7.42 -0.26 9.87
C ILE A 54 8.28 0.91 10.32
N ILE A 55 9.26 1.27 9.49
CA ILE A 55 10.18 2.38 9.75
C ILE A 55 9.95 3.42 8.66
N ASN A 56 9.66 4.64 9.08
CA ASN A 56 9.67 5.80 8.20
C ASN A 56 11.09 6.37 8.19
N LEU A 57 11.73 6.38 7.02
CA LEU A 57 13.07 6.92 6.83
C LEU A 57 12.99 8.17 5.95
N PHE A 58 13.00 9.33 6.58
CA PHE A 58 12.97 10.63 5.92
C PHE A 58 14.34 11.29 6.08
N PHE A 59 14.93 11.77 4.97
CA PHE A 59 16.17 12.56 4.94
C PHE A 59 15.91 14.04 4.69
N GLU A 60 14.66 14.39 4.38
CA GLU A 60 14.09 15.71 4.11
C GLU A 60 12.67 15.79 4.68
#